data_AF-G3I0K1-F1
#
_entry.id   AF-G3I0K1-F1
#
_cell.length_a   1.000
_cell.length_b   1.000
_cell.length_c   1.000
_cell.angle_alpha   90.00
_cell.angle_beta   90.00
_cell.angle_gamma   90.00
#
_symmetry.space_group_name_H-M   'P 1'
#
loop_
_entity.id
_entity.type
_entity.pdbx_description
1 polymer ?
#
loop_
_entity_poly.entity_id
_entity_poly.type
_entity_poly.pdbx_seq_one_letter_code
_entity_poly.pdbx_strand_id
1 'polypeptide(L)'
;MSCGKEFVETLKKIGYPKADILNGEDFDWLFDDVDFESFLKWFCGNVNEQNVLSEKELEDFSVLQRSGKPILEGTALDEVLRTCKTFDLKTPTLDDKEIQKLEDEVQILQKLNNLKIQRWNNYQLMASETSYKSLTLNAKQEEATKKMKQSQRFLNAVITKLSNELHVLIEGVNNLIIFFRHSNLGQGTNPVFLSQFSLEKYIRQEEQSTGALTLYTKKQFFQGIHEVVESSNEENFQLLDIQTPSICDNEEILGERRLEMARLQTAYICAQQQIIYFKASNSSMKSSVKWAEENLHSLTIEAVGEENLDAKISSLNSEILKLEEEITHMKDKILSAVVKENAQLLNMPIVKGDFDLQIAKQDYYTGKQEFVLNQLIKQKASFELVQLSYEIELRRHWDTYWQLENLVQQLSQGNVMLCQRLETLADPSAPEQLNSRTPINTKDYSTHRLYQLLEGDSKKKELFITHEHLEEVAEKLKQDVSLIHNQLAVSTQEQFFFLSKLNNDVDMLCDALYHGGNQLLLCDQELMEHFHQVESKLNKLNHLLTDILADVKTKRKILATNKLHQVERELYVYFFKDEDYLKDVVENLENQSKTKAPGHNN
;
A
#
# COMPACT_ATOMS: atom_id res chain seq x y z
N MET A 1 -47.04 -12.25 29.78
CA MET A 1 -47.54 -12.64 31.11
C MET A 1 -46.42 -13.45 31.73
N SER A 2 -45.86 -13.01 32.85
CA SER A 2 -44.68 -13.65 33.46
C SER A 2 -45.17 -14.86 34.25
N CYS A 3 -44.92 -16.06 33.73
CA CYS A 3 -45.34 -17.33 34.34
C CYS A 3 -44.67 -17.55 35.72
N GLY A 4 -43.46 -17.02 35.91
CA GLY A 4 -42.75 -17.03 37.17
C GLY A 4 -43.41 -16.18 38.27
N LYS A 5 -44.14 -15.12 37.91
CA LYS A 5 -44.96 -14.36 38.89
C LYS A 5 -46.14 -15.19 39.40
N GLU A 6 -46.82 -15.93 38.52
CA GLU A 6 -47.91 -16.83 38.90
C GLU A 6 -47.41 -17.96 39.85
N PHE A 7 -46.19 -18.44 39.61
CA PHE A 7 -45.55 -19.42 40.49
C PHE A 7 -45.25 -18.86 41.89
N VAL A 8 -44.66 -17.67 42.00
CA VAL A 8 -44.41 -17.04 43.31
C VAL A 8 -45.72 -16.69 44.03
N GLU A 9 -46.76 -16.28 43.30
CA GLU A 9 -48.08 -16.04 43.88
C GLU A 9 -48.74 -17.31 44.43
N THR A 10 -48.61 -18.44 43.74
CA THR A 10 -49.12 -19.73 44.24
C THR A 10 -48.35 -20.19 45.48
N LEU A 11 -47.03 -20.00 45.54
CA LEU A 11 -46.25 -20.25 46.76
C LEU A 11 -46.65 -19.36 47.94
N LYS A 12 -47.03 -18.10 47.68
CA LYS A 12 -47.60 -17.21 48.71
C LYS A 12 -48.95 -17.70 49.21
N LYS A 13 -49.83 -18.13 48.31
CA LYS A 13 -51.14 -18.73 48.67
C LYS A 13 -50.97 -19.98 49.53
N ILE A 14 -49.95 -20.79 49.27
CA ILE A 14 -49.67 -22.03 50.02
C ILE A 14 -49.00 -21.75 51.38
N GLY A 15 -48.61 -20.50 51.68
CA GLY A 15 -48.03 -20.11 52.96
C GLY A 15 -46.54 -20.44 53.12
N TYR A 16 -45.78 -20.51 52.01
CA TYR A 16 -44.35 -20.82 52.08
C TYR A 16 -43.55 -19.70 52.79
N PRO A 17 -42.76 -19.99 53.85
CA PRO A 17 -42.25 -18.98 54.78
C PRO A 17 -41.19 -18.01 54.20
N LYS A 18 -40.65 -18.29 53.01
CA LYS A 18 -39.70 -17.38 52.31
C LYS A 18 -40.28 -16.81 51.01
N ALA A 19 -41.57 -17.00 50.75
CA ALA A 19 -42.20 -16.61 49.48
C ALA A 19 -42.14 -15.10 49.21
N ASP A 20 -42.09 -14.26 50.25
CA ASP A 20 -42.00 -12.80 50.10
C ASP A 20 -40.61 -12.29 49.68
N ILE A 21 -39.58 -13.14 49.76
CA ILE A 21 -38.20 -12.80 49.40
C ILE A 21 -37.91 -13.18 47.93
N LEU A 22 -38.80 -13.97 47.31
CA LEU A 22 -38.61 -14.49 45.96
C LEU A 22 -39.15 -13.52 44.89
N ASN A 23 -38.33 -13.22 43.88
CA ASN A 23 -38.75 -12.44 42.72
C ASN A 23 -39.26 -13.39 41.62
N GLY A 24 -40.45 -13.14 41.08
CA GLY A 24 -41.04 -13.99 40.04
C GLY A 24 -40.26 -14.04 38.73
N GLU A 25 -39.48 -13.00 38.42
CA GLU A 25 -38.67 -12.91 37.19
C GLU A 25 -37.48 -13.88 37.21
N ASP A 26 -37.00 -14.26 38.40
CA ASP A 26 -35.92 -15.25 38.56
C ASP A 26 -36.38 -16.68 38.23
N PHE A 27 -37.69 -16.90 38.07
CA PHE A 27 -38.29 -18.22 37.81
C PHE A 27 -38.91 -18.34 36.42
N ASP A 28 -38.87 -17.29 35.59
CA ASP A 28 -39.43 -17.35 34.24
C ASP A 28 -38.70 -18.40 33.36
N TRP A 29 -37.39 -18.60 33.56
CA TRP A 29 -36.60 -19.62 32.84
C TRP A 29 -37.06 -21.06 33.09
N LEU A 30 -37.71 -21.33 34.23
CA LEU A 30 -38.19 -22.67 34.59
C LEU A 30 -39.39 -23.10 33.73
N PHE A 31 -40.10 -22.12 33.15
CA PHE A 31 -41.20 -22.35 32.22
C PHE A 31 -40.76 -22.48 30.76
N ASP A 32 -39.49 -22.17 30.45
CA ASP A 32 -38.93 -22.37 29.11
C ASP A 32 -38.50 -23.83 28.86
N ASP A 33 -38.35 -24.62 29.92
CA ASP A 33 -38.05 -26.04 29.84
C ASP A 33 -39.35 -26.86 29.65
N VAL A 34 -39.45 -27.52 28.50
CA VAL A 34 -40.64 -28.25 28.02
C VAL A 34 -41.06 -29.35 28.99
N ASP A 35 -40.11 -29.95 29.70
CA ASP A 35 -40.37 -31.03 30.66
C ASP A 35 -41.02 -30.52 31.95
N PHE A 36 -40.71 -29.29 32.37
CA PHE A 36 -41.23 -28.68 33.59
C PHE A 36 -42.46 -27.79 33.36
N GLU A 37 -42.63 -27.25 32.15
CA GLU A 37 -43.73 -26.35 31.81
C GLU A 37 -45.10 -26.97 32.11
N SER A 38 -45.29 -28.24 31.75
CA SER A 38 -46.56 -28.97 31.95
C SER A 38 -46.91 -29.13 33.44
N PHE A 39 -45.90 -29.46 34.25
CA PHE A 39 -46.07 -29.61 35.70
C PHE A 39 -46.29 -28.28 36.40
N LEU A 40 -45.50 -27.25 36.06
CA LEU A 40 -45.59 -25.93 36.69
C LEU A 40 -46.92 -25.24 36.38
N LYS A 41 -47.43 -25.37 35.15
CA LYS A 41 -48.78 -24.91 34.80
C LYS A 41 -49.86 -25.65 35.59
N TRP A 42 -49.72 -26.96 35.77
CA TRP A 42 -50.65 -27.74 36.60
C TRP A 42 -50.59 -27.30 38.08
N PHE A 43 -49.38 -27.09 38.62
CA PHE A 43 -49.16 -26.69 40.00
C PHE A 43 -49.77 -25.31 40.28
N CYS A 44 -49.50 -24.33 39.41
CA CYS A 44 -50.05 -22.98 39.56
C CYS A 44 -51.57 -22.93 39.38
N GLY A 45 -52.15 -23.87 38.62
CA GLY A 45 -53.59 -23.95 38.38
C GLY A 45 -54.39 -24.69 39.45
N ASN A 46 -53.81 -25.72 40.09
CA ASN A 46 -54.58 -26.66 40.92
C ASN A 46 -54.21 -26.65 42.42
N VAL A 47 -53.11 -26.03 42.82
CA VAL A 47 -52.70 -25.99 44.24
C VAL A 47 -53.15 -24.68 44.91
N ASN A 48 -53.90 -24.79 46.00
CA ASN A 48 -54.43 -23.67 46.77
C ASN A 48 -54.29 -23.92 48.30
N GLU A 49 -54.75 -22.95 49.11
CA GLU A 49 -54.75 -23.02 50.59
C GLU A 49 -55.42 -24.27 51.15
N GLN A 50 -56.38 -24.88 50.44
CA GLN A 50 -57.10 -26.08 50.90
C GLN A 50 -56.26 -27.36 50.78
N ASN A 51 -55.19 -27.33 49.99
CA ASN A 51 -54.28 -28.46 49.81
C ASN A 51 -53.14 -28.47 50.84
N VAL A 52 -53.13 -27.49 51.76
CA VAL A 52 -52.11 -27.33 52.80
C VAL A 52 -52.73 -27.66 54.14
N LEU A 53 -52.09 -28.57 54.88
CA LEU A 53 -52.53 -28.93 56.23
C LEU A 53 -52.42 -27.71 57.14
N SER A 54 -53.52 -27.35 57.79
CA SER A 54 -53.54 -26.26 58.76
C SER A 54 -52.82 -26.67 60.05
N GLU A 55 -52.26 -25.71 60.78
CA GLU A 55 -51.54 -25.98 62.05
C GLU A 55 -52.44 -26.65 63.10
N LYS A 56 -53.77 -26.39 63.04
CA LYS A 56 -54.79 -27.06 63.84
C LYS A 56 -54.97 -28.52 63.45
N GLU A 57 -55.02 -28.85 62.17
CA GLU A 57 -55.10 -30.24 61.70
C GLU A 57 -53.83 -31.03 62.04
N LEU A 58 -52.67 -30.36 62.05
CA LEU A 58 -51.40 -30.93 62.46
C LEU A 58 -51.37 -31.19 63.98
N GLU A 59 -51.93 -30.27 64.78
CA GLU A 59 -52.15 -30.48 66.21
C GLU A 59 -53.16 -31.61 66.47
N ASP A 60 -54.30 -31.64 65.79
CA ASP A 60 -55.31 -32.69 65.89
C ASP A 60 -54.75 -34.06 65.48
N PHE A 61 -53.92 -34.10 64.43
CA PHE A 61 -53.18 -35.31 64.05
C PHE A 61 -52.17 -35.73 65.12
N SER A 62 -51.44 -34.78 65.71
CA SER A 62 -50.52 -35.07 66.82
C SER A 62 -51.24 -35.57 68.07
N VAL A 63 -52.45 -35.08 68.34
CA VAL A 63 -53.33 -35.55 69.42
C VAL A 63 -53.86 -36.94 69.11
N LEU A 64 -54.27 -37.22 67.87
CA LEU A 64 -54.65 -38.56 67.40
C LEU A 64 -53.50 -39.55 67.55
N GLN A 65 -52.28 -39.17 67.16
CA GLN A 65 -51.08 -39.98 67.31
C GLN A 65 -50.73 -40.25 68.77
N ARG A 66 -50.87 -39.24 69.66
CA ARG A 66 -50.71 -39.41 71.11
C ARG A 66 -51.84 -40.23 71.76
N SER A 67 -53.03 -40.25 71.17
CA SER A 67 -54.20 -40.99 71.69
C SER A 67 -54.10 -42.51 71.52
N GLY A 68 -53.09 -43.01 70.78
CA GLY A 68 -52.80 -44.43 70.62
C GLY A 68 -53.86 -45.24 69.87
N LYS A 69 -54.87 -44.59 69.28
CA LYS A 69 -55.85 -45.24 68.41
C LYS A 69 -55.19 -45.53 67.05
N PRO A 70 -55.44 -46.69 66.42
CA PRO A 70 -54.88 -47.00 65.12
C PRO A 70 -55.37 -45.98 64.09
N ILE A 71 -54.43 -45.28 63.46
CA ILE A 71 -54.68 -44.37 62.35
C ILE A 71 -54.85 -45.23 61.09
N LEU A 72 -55.90 -44.99 60.32
CA LEU A 72 -56.19 -45.71 59.08
C LEU A 72 -55.18 -45.29 58.00
N GLU A 73 -54.05 -45.99 57.93
CA GLU A 73 -52.98 -45.76 56.96
C GLU A 73 -52.71 -47.01 56.11
N GLY A 74 -52.38 -46.80 54.84
CA GLY A 74 -51.98 -47.86 53.91
C GLY A 74 -53.08 -48.89 53.62
N THR A 75 -52.73 -50.17 53.73
CA THR A 75 -53.61 -51.28 53.32
C THR A 75 -54.93 -51.34 54.09
N ALA A 76 -54.98 -50.86 55.33
CA ALA A 76 -56.22 -50.77 56.12
C ALA A 76 -57.18 -49.70 55.59
N LEU A 77 -56.67 -48.60 55.03
CA LEU A 77 -57.46 -47.59 54.34
C LEU A 77 -57.92 -48.10 52.98
N ASP A 78 -57.07 -48.81 52.24
CA ASP A 78 -57.44 -49.45 50.97
C ASP A 78 -58.49 -50.55 51.16
N GLU A 79 -58.43 -51.32 52.25
CA GLU A 79 -59.44 -52.31 52.61
C GLU A 79 -60.78 -51.66 52.99
N VAL A 80 -60.76 -50.53 53.72
CA VAL A 80 -61.96 -49.74 54.01
C VAL A 80 -62.53 -49.08 52.74
N LEU A 81 -61.70 -48.54 51.85
CA LEU A 81 -62.13 -47.99 50.55
C LEU A 81 -62.66 -49.08 49.61
N ARG A 82 -62.16 -50.31 49.71
CA ARG A 82 -62.70 -51.48 48.99
C ARG A 82 -63.96 -52.06 49.61
N THR A 83 -64.14 -51.96 50.93
CA THR A 83 -65.34 -52.47 51.64
C THR A 83 -66.46 -51.44 51.76
N CYS A 84 -66.15 -50.15 51.62
CA CYS A 84 -67.10 -49.11 51.28
C CYS A 84 -67.65 -49.39 49.88
N LYS A 85 -68.71 -50.21 49.82
CA LYS A 85 -69.49 -50.45 48.61
C LYS A 85 -69.76 -49.11 47.94
N THR A 86 -69.19 -48.97 46.74
CA THR A 86 -69.53 -47.94 45.76
C THR A 86 -71.05 -47.83 45.72
N PHE A 87 -71.56 -46.69 46.19
CA PHE A 87 -72.90 -46.23 45.85
C PHE A 87 -73.11 -46.44 44.35
N ASP A 88 -74.27 -46.99 43.98
CA ASP A 88 -74.71 -47.24 42.61
C ASP A 88 -74.48 -46.04 41.68
N LEU A 89 -73.29 -45.95 41.09
CA LEU A 89 -73.09 -45.25 39.83
C LEU A 89 -73.55 -46.23 38.76
N LYS A 90 -74.82 -46.12 38.40
CA LYS A 90 -75.42 -46.73 37.22
C LYS A 90 -74.53 -46.42 36.01
N THR A 91 -73.62 -47.32 35.66
CA THR A 91 -73.16 -47.42 34.28
C THR A 91 -74.39 -47.79 33.47
N PRO A 92 -74.88 -46.93 32.57
CA PRO A 92 -75.97 -47.30 31.69
C PRO A 92 -75.46 -48.48 30.87
N THR A 93 -76.27 -49.53 30.74
CA THR A 93 -76.14 -50.48 29.64
C THR A 93 -76.18 -49.66 28.35
N LEU A 94 -75.01 -49.39 27.77
CA LEU A 94 -74.85 -48.70 26.50
C LEU A 94 -75.67 -49.45 25.46
N ASP A 95 -76.60 -48.76 24.83
CA ASP A 95 -77.40 -49.28 23.71
C ASP A 95 -76.43 -49.66 22.58
N ASP A 96 -76.64 -50.80 21.91
CA ASP A 96 -75.72 -51.31 20.86
C ASP A 96 -75.45 -50.26 19.76
N LYS A 97 -76.37 -49.32 19.58
CA LYS A 97 -76.23 -48.17 18.65
C LYS A 97 -75.18 -47.14 19.07
N GLU A 98 -74.97 -46.92 20.36
CA GLU A 98 -73.93 -46.03 20.86
C GLU A 98 -72.56 -46.70 20.79
N ILE A 99 -72.50 -48.01 21.05
CA ILE A 99 -71.29 -48.82 20.84
C ILE A 99 -70.89 -48.80 19.36
N GLN A 100 -71.85 -49.00 18.44
CA GLN A 100 -71.58 -48.94 17.00
C GLN A 100 -71.04 -47.57 16.56
N LYS A 101 -71.58 -46.46 17.09
CA LYS A 101 -71.08 -45.11 16.79
C LYS A 101 -69.66 -44.90 17.28
N LEU A 102 -69.34 -45.39 18.48
CA LEU A 102 -67.98 -45.32 19.03
C LEU A 102 -67.01 -46.22 18.26
N GLU A 103 -67.44 -47.40 17.81
CA GLU A 103 -66.65 -48.27 16.94
C GLU A 103 -66.36 -47.61 15.59
N ASP A 104 -67.36 -46.98 14.98
CA ASP A 104 -67.20 -46.22 13.73
C ASP A 104 -66.24 -45.02 13.93
N GLU A 105 -66.36 -44.30 15.06
CA GLU A 105 -65.47 -43.21 15.42
C GLU A 105 -64.03 -43.69 15.65
N VAL A 106 -63.84 -44.79 16.38
CA VAL A 106 -62.52 -45.43 16.57
C VAL A 106 -61.93 -45.84 15.22
N GLN A 107 -62.74 -46.38 14.32
CA GLN A 107 -62.27 -46.76 12.98
C GLN A 107 -61.86 -45.52 12.15
N ILE A 108 -62.57 -44.40 12.28
CA ILE A 108 -62.21 -43.12 11.64
C ILE A 108 -60.91 -42.57 12.25
N LEU A 109 -60.77 -42.58 13.57
CA LEU A 109 -59.56 -42.13 14.27
C LEU A 109 -58.35 -42.98 13.94
N GLN A 110 -58.51 -44.30 13.82
CA GLN A 110 -57.44 -45.20 13.36
C GLN A 110 -57.00 -44.88 11.92
N LYS A 111 -57.95 -44.63 11.01
CA LYS A 111 -57.64 -44.18 9.64
C LYS A 111 -56.90 -42.84 9.64
N LEU A 112 -57.34 -41.87 10.44
CA LEU A 112 -56.67 -40.57 10.59
C LEU A 112 -55.25 -40.71 11.17
N ASN A 113 -55.07 -41.58 12.16
CA ASN A 113 -53.76 -41.84 12.76
C ASN A 113 -52.81 -42.49 11.74
N ASN A 114 -53.27 -43.48 10.99
CA ASN A 114 -52.50 -44.11 9.92
C ASN A 114 -52.08 -43.09 8.84
N LEU A 115 -52.98 -42.16 8.46
CA LEU A 115 -52.65 -41.07 7.55
C LEU A 115 -51.61 -40.11 8.14
N LYS A 116 -51.67 -39.80 9.44
CA LYS A 116 -50.65 -38.98 10.11
C LYS A 116 -49.29 -39.68 10.13
N ILE A 117 -49.25 -40.97 10.43
CA ILE A 117 -48.02 -41.79 10.42
C ILE A 117 -47.43 -41.84 9.00
N GLN A 118 -48.25 -42.06 7.97
CA GLN A 118 -47.79 -42.05 6.58
C GLN A 118 -47.21 -40.69 6.18
N ARG A 119 -47.86 -39.58 6.57
CA ARG A 119 -47.33 -38.24 6.33
C ARG A 119 -46.01 -38.03 7.06
N TRP A 120 -45.91 -38.43 8.33
CA TRP A 120 -44.70 -38.31 9.12
C TRP A 120 -43.54 -39.12 8.52
N ASN A 121 -43.78 -40.38 8.15
CA ASN A 121 -42.79 -41.22 7.46
C ASN A 121 -42.34 -40.59 6.14
N ASN A 122 -43.27 -40.01 5.36
CA ASN A 122 -42.94 -39.32 4.12
C ASN A 122 -42.06 -38.08 4.39
N TYR A 123 -42.40 -37.26 5.39
CA TYR A 123 -41.57 -36.11 5.77
C TYR A 123 -40.18 -36.53 6.28
N GLN A 124 -40.09 -37.61 7.05
CA GLN A 124 -38.81 -38.14 7.52
C GLN A 124 -37.95 -38.64 6.36
N LEU A 125 -38.54 -39.31 5.37
CA LEU A 125 -37.83 -39.74 4.16
C LEU A 125 -37.31 -38.53 3.37
N MET A 126 -38.16 -37.53 3.15
CA MET A 126 -37.77 -36.27 2.48
C MET A 126 -36.67 -35.52 3.23
N ALA A 127 -36.72 -35.49 4.57
CA ALA A 127 -35.68 -34.89 5.39
C ALA A 127 -34.35 -35.66 5.27
N SER A 128 -34.39 -36.99 5.27
CA SER A 128 -33.19 -37.83 5.10
C SER A 128 -32.57 -37.69 3.71
N GLU A 129 -33.39 -37.65 2.65
CA GLU A 129 -32.93 -37.46 1.28
C GLU A 129 -32.29 -36.08 1.10
N THR A 130 -32.91 -35.06 1.69
CA THR A 130 -32.39 -33.68 1.67
C THR A 130 -31.06 -33.58 2.44
N SER A 131 -30.97 -34.22 3.61
CA SER A 131 -29.74 -34.29 4.41
C SER A 131 -28.62 -34.98 3.62
N TYR A 132 -28.89 -36.12 2.99
CA TYR A 132 -27.92 -36.82 2.15
C TYR A 132 -27.46 -35.99 0.95
N LYS A 133 -28.39 -35.31 0.27
CA LYS A 133 -28.05 -34.38 -0.82
C LYS A 133 -27.17 -33.23 -0.34
N SER A 134 -27.47 -32.65 0.82
CA SER A 134 -26.66 -31.60 1.45
C SER A 134 -25.24 -32.09 1.77
N LEU A 135 -25.10 -33.26 2.38
CA LEU A 135 -23.79 -33.86 2.68
C LEU A 135 -22.98 -34.13 1.40
N THR A 136 -23.64 -34.65 0.36
CA THR A 136 -23.00 -34.90 -0.93
C THR A 136 -22.54 -33.60 -1.61
N LEU A 137 -23.36 -32.55 -1.54
CA LEU A 137 -23.01 -31.22 -2.05
C LEU A 137 -21.83 -30.61 -1.28
N ASN A 138 -21.84 -30.71 0.06
CA ASN A 138 -20.74 -30.23 0.90
C ASN A 138 -19.43 -30.96 0.59
N ALA A 139 -19.47 -32.28 0.41
CA ALA A 139 -18.29 -33.06 0.01
C ALA A 139 -17.73 -32.61 -1.35
N LYS A 140 -18.61 -32.39 -2.35
CA LYS A 140 -18.22 -31.84 -3.66
C LYS A 140 -17.65 -30.43 -3.56
N GLN A 141 -18.23 -29.58 -2.71
CA GLN A 141 -17.75 -28.23 -2.45
C GLN A 141 -16.37 -28.26 -1.80
N GLU A 142 -16.15 -29.10 -0.80
CA GLU A 142 -14.84 -29.28 -0.18
C GLU A 142 -13.78 -29.76 -1.18
N GLU A 143 -14.11 -30.72 -2.03
CA GLU A 143 -13.20 -31.19 -3.08
C GLU A 143 -12.87 -30.07 -4.07
N ALA A 144 -13.88 -29.30 -4.51
CA ALA A 144 -13.68 -28.14 -5.39
C ALA A 144 -12.83 -27.05 -4.73
N THR A 145 -13.06 -26.74 -3.46
CA THR A 145 -12.23 -25.76 -2.72
C THR A 145 -10.80 -26.26 -2.50
N LYS A 146 -10.59 -27.56 -2.28
CA LYS A 146 -9.24 -28.17 -2.21
C LYS A 146 -8.52 -28.03 -3.56
N LYS A 147 -9.17 -28.36 -4.67
CA LYS A 147 -8.62 -28.18 -6.04
C LYS A 147 -8.32 -26.72 -6.33
N MET A 148 -9.21 -25.79 -5.97
CA MET A 148 -9.00 -24.35 -6.12
C MET A 148 -7.83 -23.83 -5.28
N LYS A 149 -7.67 -24.29 -4.03
CA LYS A 149 -6.52 -23.91 -3.20
C LYS A 149 -5.22 -24.46 -3.77
N GLN A 150 -5.23 -25.68 -4.33
CA GLN A 150 -4.07 -26.25 -5.00
C GLN A 150 -3.69 -25.46 -6.26
N SER A 151 -4.66 -25.13 -7.13
CA SER A 151 -4.40 -24.33 -8.33
C SER A 151 -3.93 -22.91 -7.97
N GLN A 152 -4.49 -22.29 -6.94
CA GLN A 152 -4.04 -20.99 -6.45
C GLN A 152 -2.61 -21.05 -5.92
N ARG A 153 -2.23 -22.09 -5.16
CA ARG A 153 -0.85 -22.29 -4.70
C ARG A 153 0.11 -22.46 -5.87
N PHE A 154 -0.28 -23.24 -6.87
CA PHE A 154 0.51 -23.41 -8.09
C PHE A 154 0.69 -22.09 -8.84
N LEU A 155 -0.40 -21.34 -9.08
CA LEU A 155 -0.34 -20.04 -9.73
C LEU A 155 0.54 -19.05 -8.95
N ASN A 156 0.40 -18.98 -7.63
CA ASN A 156 1.25 -18.14 -6.80
C ASN A 156 2.72 -18.54 -6.91
N ALA A 157 3.03 -19.83 -6.90
CA ALA A 157 4.41 -20.31 -7.10
C ALA A 157 4.95 -19.88 -8.48
N VAL A 158 4.16 -20.01 -9.55
CA VAL A 158 4.53 -19.55 -10.89
C VAL A 158 4.71 -18.02 -10.94
N ILE A 159 3.80 -17.25 -10.34
CA ILE A 159 3.90 -15.78 -10.27
C ILE A 159 5.16 -15.36 -9.53
N THR A 160 5.47 -15.99 -8.38
CA THR A 160 6.70 -15.68 -7.64
C THR A 160 7.95 -16.02 -8.46
N LYS A 161 7.98 -17.16 -9.15
CA LYS A 161 9.07 -17.54 -10.04
C LYS A 161 9.26 -16.53 -11.18
N LEU A 162 8.18 -16.17 -11.87
CA LEU A 162 8.21 -15.18 -12.95
C LEU A 162 8.65 -13.80 -12.44
N SER A 163 8.17 -13.37 -11.28
CA SER A 163 8.56 -12.09 -10.69
C SER A 163 10.05 -12.05 -10.33
N ASN A 164 10.61 -13.17 -9.86
CA ASN A 164 12.04 -13.29 -9.57
C ASN A 164 12.86 -13.26 -10.87
N GLU A 165 12.44 -14.00 -11.91
CA GLU A 165 13.08 -13.98 -13.23
C GLU A 165 13.04 -12.57 -13.86
N LEU A 166 11.91 -11.86 -13.74
CA LEU A 166 11.80 -10.47 -14.18
C LEU A 166 12.72 -9.54 -13.39
N HIS A 167 12.85 -9.71 -12.07
CA HIS A 167 13.78 -8.91 -11.26
C HIS A 167 15.24 -9.13 -11.68
N VAL A 168 15.64 -10.39 -11.91
CA VAL A 168 16.98 -10.72 -12.43
C VAL A 168 17.22 -10.08 -13.79
N LEU A 169 16.20 -10.07 -14.66
CA LEU A 169 16.29 -9.42 -15.97
C LEU A 169 16.41 -7.89 -15.86
N ILE A 170 15.63 -7.26 -14.97
CA ILE A 170 15.73 -5.82 -14.69
C ILE A 170 17.12 -5.46 -14.16
N GLU A 171 17.65 -6.25 -13.23
CA GLU A 171 19.01 -6.06 -12.72
C GLU A 171 20.07 -6.23 -13.82
N GLY A 172 19.92 -7.22 -14.69
CA GLY A 172 20.74 -7.41 -15.89
C GLY A 172 20.70 -6.19 -16.83
N VAL A 173 19.52 -5.64 -17.08
CA VAL A 173 19.34 -4.42 -17.87
C VAL A 173 19.99 -3.21 -17.19
N ASN A 174 19.86 -3.06 -15.87
CA ASN A 174 20.53 -1.99 -15.12
C ASN A 174 22.06 -2.10 -15.24
N ASN A 175 22.61 -3.31 -15.15
CA ASN A 175 24.03 -3.55 -15.35
C ASN A 175 24.48 -3.20 -16.79
N LEU A 176 23.67 -3.51 -17.81
CA LEU A 176 23.92 -3.09 -19.18
C LEU A 176 23.90 -1.56 -19.31
N ILE A 177 22.91 -0.89 -18.71
CA ILE A 177 22.85 0.59 -18.70
C ILE A 177 24.11 1.18 -18.07
N ILE A 178 24.58 0.64 -16.94
CA ILE A 178 25.83 1.06 -16.31
C ILE A 178 27.03 0.86 -17.25
N PHE A 179 27.11 -0.30 -17.91
CA PHE A 179 28.17 -0.61 -18.86
C PHE A 179 28.25 0.42 -19.99
N PHE A 180 27.11 0.83 -20.57
CA PHE A 180 27.06 1.86 -21.60
C PHE A 180 27.31 3.28 -21.06
N ARG A 181 26.90 3.58 -19.81
CA ARG A 181 27.00 4.91 -19.18
C ARG A 181 28.44 5.35 -18.90
N HIS A 182 29.34 4.42 -18.60
CA HIS A 182 30.76 4.71 -18.37
C HIS A 182 31.56 5.06 -19.64
N SER A 183 30.90 5.20 -20.79
CA SER A 183 31.55 5.51 -22.07
C SER A 183 31.73 7.01 -22.32
N ASN A 184 30.80 7.85 -21.83
CA ASN A 184 30.69 9.26 -22.26
C ASN A 184 30.53 10.24 -21.06
N LEU A 185 31.32 10.10 -19.99
CA LEU A 185 31.41 11.18 -18.98
C LEU A 185 32.41 12.25 -19.42
N GLY A 186 31.96 13.04 -20.40
CA GLY A 186 32.61 14.24 -20.88
C GLY A 186 31.66 15.42 -21.04
N GLN A 187 30.46 15.41 -20.43
CA GLN A 187 29.61 16.60 -20.22
C GLN A 187 28.37 16.18 -19.42
N GLY A 188 27.92 17.03 -18.50
CA GLY A 188 26.95 16.74 -17.44
C GLY A 188 25.50 16.48 -17.87
N THR A 189 25.26 15.90 -19.03
CA THR A 189 23.93 15.55 -19.54
C THR A 189 23.82 14.03 -19.62
N ASN A 190 22.97 13.43 -18.78
CA ASN A 190 22.68 12.00 -18.90
C ASN A 190 22.00 11.76 -20.25
N PRO A 191 22.53 10.86 -21.10
CA PRO A 191 21.86 10.51 -22.35
C PRO A 191 20.48 9.92 -22.05
N VAL A 192 19.46 10.45 -22.73
CA VAL A 192 18.05 10.06 -22.57
C VAL A 192 17.68 8.92 -23.54
N PHE A 193 18.43 8.79 -24.64
CA PHE A 193 18.18 7.84 -25.72
C PHE A 193 19.33 6.84 -25.88
N LEU A 194 19.02 5.62 -26.33
CA LEU A 194 20.03 4.59 -26.60
C LEU A 194 20.94 5.00 -27.76
N SER A 195 20.38 5.72 -28.74
CA SER A 195 21.11 6.30 -29.88
C SER A 195 22.26 7.26 -29.49
N GLN A 196 22.25 7.77 -28.26
CA GLN A 196 23.29 8.67 -27.76
C GLN A 196 24.49 7.94 -27.11
N PHE A 197 24.37 6.64 -26.86
CA PHE A 197 25.45 5.85 -26.26
C PHE A 197 26.43 5.35 -27.33
N SER A 198 27.72 5.39 -27.03
CA SER A 198 28.73 4.76 -27.87
C SER A 198 28.70 3.24 -27.72
N LEU A 199 28.53 2.52 -28.84
CA LEU A 199 28.58 1.06 -28.93
C LEU A 199 30.01 0.52 -29.00
N GLU A 200 31.05 1.37 -29.06
CA GLU A 200 32.43 0.94 -29.33
C GLU A 200 32.95 -0.08 -28.31
N LYS A 201 32.66 0.12 -27.02
CA LYS A 201 33.05 -0.82 -25.96
C LYS A 201 32.33 -2.17 -26.08
N TYR A 202 31.06 -2.13 -26.46
CA TYR A 202 30.26 -3.33 -26.69
C TYR A 202 30.82 -4.15 -27.87
N ILE A 203 31.07 -3.49 -29.00
CA ILE A 203 31.63 -4.14 -30.20
C ILE A 203 33.00 -4.75 -29.89
N ARG A 204 33.88 -4.02 -29.19
CA ARG A 204 35.19 -4.56 -28.76
C ARG A 204 35.06 -5.79 -27.86
N GLN A 205 34.09 -5.82 -26.95
CA GLN A 205 33.84 -6.96 -26.08
C GLN A 205 33.33 -8.18 -26.87
N GLU A 206 32.46 -7.96 -27.85
CA GLU A 206 31.95 -9.03 -28.72
C GLU A 206 33.05 -9.56 -29.67
N GLU A 207 33.91 -8.68 -30.19
CA GLU A 207 35.09 -9.09 -30.97
C GLU A 207 36.05 -9.95 -30.14
N GLN A 208 36.35 -9.55 -28.89
CA GLN A 208 37.17 -10.33 -27.98
C GLN A 208 36.54 -11.69 -27.65
N SER A 209 35.23 -11.72 -27.42
CA SER A 209 34.48 -12.95 -27.13
C SER A 209 34.51 -13.90 -28.33
N THR A 210 34.32 -13.37 -29.54
CA THR A 210 34.40 -14.12 -30.81
C THR A 210 35.82 -14.63 -31.06
N GLY A 211 36.84 -13.81 -30.79
CA GLY A 211 38.25 -14.21 -30.85
C GLY A 211 38.58 -15.35 -29.88
N ALA A 212 38.14 -15.24 -28.63
CA ALA A 212 38.31 -16.28 -27.61
C ALA A 212 37.59 -17.57 -27.99
N LEU A 213 36.36 -17.49 -28.50
CA LEU A 213 35.59 -18.64 -28.99
C LEU A 213 36.30 -19.30 -30.18
N THR A 214 36.82 -18.53 -31.12
CA THR A 214 37.57 -19.06 -32.28
C THR A 214 38.84 -19.80 -31.84
N LEU A 215 39.58 -19.25 -30.87
CA LEU A 215 40.76 -19.92 -30.30
C LEU A 215 40.37 -21.20 -29.54
N TYR A 216 39.29 -21.15 -28.78
CA TYR A 216 38.76 -22.32 -28.07
C TYR A 216 38.35 -23.42 -29.04
N THR A 217 37.60 -23.08 -30.08
CA THR A 217 37.17 -24.02 -31.12
C THR A 217 38.38 -24.63 -31.82
N LYS A 218 39.38 -23.83 -32.19
CA LYS A 218 40.64 -24.35 -32.78
C LYS A 218 41.41 -25.29 -31.84
N LYS A 219 41.35 -25.06 -30.53
CA LYS A 219 42.02 -25.91 -29.53
C LYS A 219 41.27 -27.23 -29.27
N GLN A 220 39.94 -27.22 -29.34
CA GLN A 220 39.11 -28.39 -29.01
C GLN A 220 38.76 -29.23 -30.23
N PHE A 221 38.63 -28.60 -31.40
CA PHE A 221 38.27 -29.23 -32.66
C PHE A 221 39.47 -29.13 -33.62
N PHE A 222 40.35 -30.14 -33.57
CA PHE A 222 41.50 -30.26 -34.48
C PHE A 222 41.07 -30.64 -35.91
N GLN A 223 41.97 -30.44 -36.88
CA GLN A 223 41.76 -30.57 -38.33
C GLN A 223 41.07 -31.87 -38.80
N GLY A 224 41.21 -32.99 -38.06
CA GLY A 224 40.60 -34.27 -38.42
C GLY A 224 39.10 -34.42 -38.11
N ILE A 225 38.47 -33.47 -37.39
CA ILE A 225 37.05 -33.56 -37.03
C ILE A 225 36.14 -33.02 -38.16
N HIS A 226 36.64 -32.08 -38.97
CA HIS A 226 35.88 -31.51 -40.08
C HIS A 226 35.61 -32.54 -41.19
N GLU A 227 36.62 -33.36 -41.54
CA GLU A 227 36.49 -34.44 -42.53
C GLU A 227 35.52 -35.55 -42.09
N VAL A 228 35.39 -35.78 -40.78
CA VAL A 228 34.49 -36.81 -40.21
C VAL A 228 33.02 -36.34 -40.19
N VAL A 229 32.77 -35.05 -39.94
CA VAL A 229 31.41 -34.48 -39.95
C VAL A 229 30.88 -34.31 -41.39
N GLU A 230 31.76 -34.02 -42.36
CA GLU A 230 31.37 -33.93 -43.79
C GLU A 230 31.18 -35.30 -44.45
N SER A 231 31.79 -36.37 -43.93
CA SER A 231 31.64 -37.74 -44.47
C SER A 231 30.47 -38.53 -43.86
N SER A 232 29.96 -38.11 -42.69
CA SER A 232 28.78 -38.70 -42.05
C SER A 232 27.47 -38.20 -42.69
N ASN A 233 27.11 -38.74 -43.85
CA ASN A 233 25.74 -38.65 -44.37
C ASN A 233 24.81 -39.66 -43.65
N GLU A 234 23.49 -39.47 -43.72
CA GLU A 234 22.49 -40.39 -43.14
C GLU A 234 22.70 -41.87 -43.54
N GLU A 235 23.29 -42.11 -44.72
CA GLU A 235 23.59 -43.45 -45.25
C GLU A 235 24.92 -44.04 -44.72
N ASN A 236 25.80 -43.23 -44.12
CA ASN A 236 27.16 -43.58 -43.69
C ASN A 236 27.45 -43.21 -42.22
N PHE A 237 26.48 -43.37 -41.32
CA PHE A 237 26.72 -43.19 -39.88
C PHE A 237 27.65 -44.30 -39.34
N GLN A 238 28.95 -43.99 -39.19
CA GLN A 238 29.89 -44.80 -38.43
C GLN A 238 30.10 -44.18 -37.04
N LEU A 239 29.80 -44.96 -35.98
CA LEU A 239 30.22 -44.61 -34.63
C LEU A 239 31.75 -44.53 -34.55
N LEU A 240 32.21 -43.53 -33.84
CA LEU A 240 33.50 -42.87 -34.03
C LEU A 240 34.68 -43.66 -33.43
N ASP A 241 35.45 -44.43 -34.22
CA ASP A 241 36.75 -44.98 -33.77
C ASP A 241 37.93 -44.11 -34.23
N ILE A 242 38.09 -42.95 -33.59
CA ILE A 242 39.27 -42.09 -33.79
C ILE A 242 40.36 -42.53 -32.81
N GLN A 243 40.98 -43.67 -33.08
CA GLN A 243 42.39 -43.86 -32.75
C GLN A 243 43.20 -43.50 -34.00
N THR A 244 43.76 -42.29 -34.00
CA THR A 244 44.76 -41.74 -34.96
C THR A 244 44.34 -41.48 -36.41
N PRO A 245 44.88 -40.41 -37.03
CA PRO A 245 44.65 -40.12 -38.45
C PRO A 245 45.27 -41.22 -39.32
N SER A 246 44.65 -41.51 -40.46
CA SER A 246 45.24 -42.23 -41.61
C SER A 246 45.70 -43.69 -41.42
N ILE A 247 45.15 -44.47 -40.49
CA ILE A 247 45.42 -45.92 -40.45
C ILE A 247 44.11 -46.71 -40.44
N CYS A 248 43.44 -46.69 -41.59
CA CYS A 248 42.92 -47.95 -42.08
C CYS A 248 44.15 -48.87 -42.21
N ASP A 249 44.10 -50.06 -41.61
CA ASP A 249 45.04 -51.17 -41.87
C ASP A 249 46.36 -51.22 -41.05
N ASN A 250 46.30 -51.20 -39.72
CA ASN A 250 47.25 -52.02 -38.96
C ASN A 250 46.57 -53.37 -38.69
N GLU A 251 46.49 -54.21 -39.72
CA GLU A 251 46.00 -55.60 -39.62
C GLU A 251 46.67 -56.36 -38.46
N GLU A 252 47.92 -56.00 -38.12
CA GLU A 252 48.64 -56.50 -36.96
C GLU A 252 47.91 -56.28 -35.64
N ILE A 253 47.43 -55.07 -35.35
CA ILE A 253 46.78 -54.77 -34.05
C ILE A 253 45.41 -55.44 -33.95
N LEU A 254 44.66 -55.50 -35.06
CA LEU A 254 43.40 -56.25 -35.13
C LEU A 254 43.65 -57.75 -35.02
N GLY A 255 44.71 -58.26 -35.62
CA GLY A 255 45.18 -59.63 -35.51
C GLY A 255 45.54 -60.00 -34.08
N GLU A 256 46.31 -59.15 -33.39
CA GLU A 256 46.68 -59.31 -31.98
C GLU A 256 45.45 -59.34 -31.07
N ARG A 257 44.49 -58.43 -31.26
CA ARG A 257 43.23 -58.42 -30.49
C ARG A 257 42.39 -59.68 -30.73
N ARG A 258 42.32 -60.18 -31.97
CA ARG A 258 41.62 -61.44 -32.29
C ARG A 258 42.30 -62.65 -31.67
N LEU A 259 43.64 -62.69 -31.69
CA LEU A 259 44.43 -63.75 -31.07
C LEU A 259 44.25 -63.73 -29.54
N GLU A 260 44.27 -62.55 -28.93
CA GLU A 260 44.05 -62.41 -27.50
C GLU A 260 42.63 -62.83 -27.09
N MET A 261 41.62 -62.53 -27.92
CA MET A 261 40.26 -63.02 -27.72
C MET A 261 40.16 -64.54 -27.81
N ALA A 262 40.79 -65.16 -28.80
CA ALA A 262 40.84 -66.61 -28.91
C ALA A 262 41.55 -67.24 -27.69
N ARG A 263 42.60 -66.59 -27.17
CA ARG A 263 43.30 -67.00 -25.95
C ARG A 263 42.39 -66.96 -24.73
N LEU A 264 41.64 -65.87 -24.53
CA LEU A 264 40.70 -65.71 -23.42
C LEU A 264 39.54 -66.73 -23.51
N GLN A 265 38.97 -66.94 -24.69
CA GLN A 265 37.93 -67.95 -24.89
C GLN A 265 38.44 -69.36 -24.56
N THR A 266 39.65 -69.70 -25.01
CA THR A 266 40.25 -71.01 -24.73
C THR A 266 40.53 -71.18 -23.23
N ALA A 267 41.08 -70.17 -22.57
CA ALA A 267 41.30 -70.19 -21.12
C ALA A 267 39.99 -70.35 -20.34
N TYR A 268 38.93 -69.64 -20.76
CA TYR A 268 37.60 -69.75 -20.16
C TYR A 268 37.00 -71.16 -20.33
N ILE A 269 37.10 -71.74 -21.54
CA ILE A 269 36.62 -73.10 -21.80
C ILE A 269 37.28 -74.11 -20.87
N CYS A 270 38.61 -74.07 -20.77
CA CYS A 270 39.38 -74.95 -19.90
C CYS A 270 39.00 -74.78 -18.41
N ALA A 271 38.93 -73.53 -17.94
CA ALA A 271 38.57 -73.23 -16.55
C ALA A 271 37.14 -73.70 -16.23
N GLN A 272 36.18 -73.43 -17.12
CA GLN A 272 34.78 -73.77 -16.89
C GLN A 272 34.55 -75.29 -16.91
N GLN A 273 35.22 -76.03 -17.79
CA GLN A 273 35.20 -77.50 -17.80
C GLN A 273 35.76 -78.08 -16.50
N GLN A 274 36.88 -77.55 -16.00
CA GLN A 274 37.45 -77.98 -14.72
C GLN A 274 36.50 -77.69 -13.55
N ILE A 275 35.90 -76.49 -13.50
CA ILE A 275 34.94 -76.12 -12.45
C ILE A 275 33.75 -77.07 -12.43
N ILE A 276 33.19 -77.40 -13.61
CA ILE A 276 32.05 -78.31 -13.72
C ILE A 276 32.45 -79.73 -13.31
N TYR A 277 33.63 -80.20 -13.73
CA TYR A 277 34.17 -81.49 -13.30
C TYR A 277 34.33 -81.57 -11.78
N PHE A 278 34.96 -80.56 -11.16
CA PHE A 278 35.13 -80.53 -9.71
C PHE A 278 33.79 -80.45 -8.97
N LYS A 279 32.81 -79.70 -9.48
CA LYS A 279 31.46 -79.65 -8.93
C LYS A 279 30.76 -81.02 -9.02
N ALA A 280 30.83 -81.69 -10.16
CA ALA A 280 30.24 -83.01 -10.36
C ALA A 280 30.90 -84.07 -9.46
N SER A 281 32.24 -84.06 -9.38
CA SER A 281 32.99 -84.96 -8.49
C SER A 281 32.65 -84.72 -7.01
N ASN A 282 32.55 -83.46 -6.58
CA ASN A 282 32.15 -83.12 -5.21
C ASN A 282 30.71 -83.57 -4.92
N SER A 283 29.77 -83.34 -5.84
CA SER A 283 28.39 -83.83 -5.70
C SER A 283 28.32 -85.36 -5.67
N SER A 284 29.10 -86.04 -6.50
CA SER A 284 29.22 -87.51 -6.51
C SER A 284 29.74 -88.01 -5.16
N MET A 285 30.86 -87.48 -4.68
CA MET A 285 31.42 -87.84 -3.37
C MET A 285 30.42 -87.59 -2.23
N LYS A 286 29.70 -86.46 -2.24
CA LYS A 286 28.64 -86.17 -1.26
C LYS A 286 27.53 -87.22 -1.29
N SER A 287 27.08 -87.62 -2.49
CA SER A 287 26.07 -88.67 -2.63
C SER A 287 26.60 -90.04 -2.20
N SER A 288 27.87 -90.37 -2.49
CA SER A 288 28.50 -91.60 -2.03
C SER A 288 28.62 -91.64 -0.50
N VAL A 289 28.99 -90.51 0.12
CA VAL A 289 29.01 -90.38 1.59
C VAL A 289 27.61 -90.58 2.17
N LYS A 290 26.59 -89.91 1.63
CA LYS A 290 25.19 -90.09 2.07
C LYS A 290 24.73 -91.55 1.93
N TRP A 291 24.98 -92.17 0.80
CA TRP A 291 24.64 -93.57 0.56
C TRP A 291 25.37 -94.51 1.53
N ALA A 292 26.64 -94.24 1.83
CA ALA A 292 27.41 -95.01 2.80
C ALA A 292 26.90 -94.80 4.23
N GLU A 293 26.51 -93.58 4.61
CA GLU A 293 25.86 -93.27 5.89
C GLU A 293 24.52 -94.00 6.02
N GLU A 294 23.67 -93.93 5.00
CA GLU A 294 22.36 -94.62 4.95
C GLU A 294 22.52 -96.15 5.00
N ASN A 295 23.52 -96.71 4.31
CA ASN A 295 23.76 -98.16 4.31
C ASN A 295 24.54 -98.68 5.52
N LEU A 296 25.35 -97.86 6.18
CA LEU A 296 25.89 -98.20 7.49
C LEU A 296 24.76 -98.46 8.50
N HIS A 297 23.64 -97.75 8.37
CA HIS A 297 22.44 -97.98 9.16
C HIS A 297 21.65 -99.24 8.77
N SER A 298 21.73 -99.69 7.50
CA SER A 298 21.04 -100.91 7.03
C SER A 298 21.85 -102.20 7.25
N LEU A 299 23.19 -102.14 7.22
CA LEU A 299 24.08 -103.29 7.43
C LEU A 299 24.00 -103.91 8.83
N THR A 300 23.43 -103.21 9.81
CA THR A 300 23.15 -103.77 11.14
C THR A 300 21.99 -104.77 11.15
N ILE A 301 21.15 -104.84 10.10
CA ILE A 301 19.93 -105.67 10.08
C ILE A 301 19.73 -106.24 8.67
N GLU A 302 20.40 -107.35 8.34
CA GLU A 302 19.90 -108.48 7.51
C GLU A 302 21.06 -109.31 6.92
N ALA A 303 21.03 -110.63 7.14
CA ALA A 303 21.91 -111.58 6.49
C ALA A 303 21.37 -111.88 5.08
N VAL A 304 22.17 -111.54 4.06
CA VAL A 304 21.80 -111.68 2.64
C VAL A 304 21.89 -113.14 2.21
N GLY A 305 20.79 -113.68 1.66
CA GLY A 305 20.71 -115.04 1.10
C GLY A 305 21.33 -115.14 -0.31
N GLU A 306 22.01 -116.26 -0.57
CA GLU A 306 22.92 -116.50 -1.70
C GLU A 306 22.27 -116.86 -3.06
N GLU A 307 20.99 -116.59 -3.31
CA GLU A 307 20.36 -117.01 -4.57
C GLU A 307 20.32 -115.89 -5.63
N ASN A 308 21.04 -116.13 -6.74
CA ASN A 308 21.18 -115.29 -7.96
C ASN A 308 21.97 -113.98 -7.85
N LEU A 309 23.03 -113.95 -7.04
CA LEU A 309 23.96 -112.82 -6.97
C LEU A 309 24.67 -112.56 -8.31
N ASP A 310 25.14 -113.58 -9.01
CA ASP A 310 25.92 -113.42 -10.24
C ASP A 310 25.13 -112.80 -11.41
N ALA A 311 23.86 -113.18 -11.56
CA ALA A 311 22.98 -112.61 -12.59
C ALA A 311 22.68 -111.13 -12.32
N LYS A 312 22.50 -110.77 -11.05
CA LYS A 312 22.23 -109.40 -10.60
C LYS A 312 23.48 -108.51 -10.65
N ILE A 313 24.65 -109.06 -10.31
CA ILE A 313 25.95 -108.40 -10.51
C ILE A 313 26.17 -108.13 -12.00
N SER A 314 25.87 -109.11 -12.86
CA SER A 314 26.01 -108.95 -14.30
C SER A 314 25.06 -107.89 -14.87
N SER A 315 23.81 -107.81 -14.40
CA SER A 315 22.87 -106.75 -14.83
C SER A 315 23.32 -105.37 -14.35
N LEU A 316 23.74 -105.24 -13.09
CA LEU A 316 24.23 -103.97 -12.53
C LEU A 316 25.52 -103.51 -13.24
N ASN A 317 26.44 -104.41 -13.54
CA ASN A 317 27.64 -104.08 -14.32
C ASN A 317 27.28 -103.59 -15.73
N SER A 318 26.26 -104.18 -16.36
CA SER A 318 25.78 -103.69 -17.67
C SER A 318 25.14 -102.31 -17.58
N GLU A 319 24.47 -101.98 -16.46
CA GLU A 319 23.90 -100.66 -16.21
C GLU A 319 24.99 -99.62 -15.88
N ILE A 320 26.01 -100.00 -15.10
CA ILE A 320 27.18 -99.16 -14.83
C ILE A 320 27.88 -98.78 -16.13
N LEU A 321 28.13 -99.76 -17.02
CA LEU A 321 28.76 -99.49 -18.30
C LEU A 321 27.94 -98.53 -19.17
N LYS A 322 26.61 -98.68 -19.21
CA LYS A 322 25.73 -97.73 -19.93
C LYS A 322 25.79 -96.32 -19.33
N LEU A 323 25.77 -96.21 -18.01
CA LEU A 323 25.88 -94.93 -17.32
C LEU A 323 27.25 -94.28 -17.53
N GLU A 324 28.34 -95.07 -17.57
CA GLU A 324 29.67 -94.59 -17.92
C GLU A 324 29.74 -94.07 -19.37
N GLU A 325 29.14 -94.78 -20.32
CA GLU A 325 29.00 -94.32 -21.71
C GLU A 325 28.17 -93.02 -21.80
N GLU A 326 27.08 -92.90 -21.05
CA GLU A 326 26.29 -91.67 -20.99
C GLU A 326 27.07 -90.50 -20.36
N ILE A 327 27.83 -90.75 -19.29
CA ILE A 327 28.68 -89.76 -18.63
C ILE A 327 29.80 -89.27 -19.57
N THR A 328 30.46 -90.18 -20.28
CA THR A 328 31.49 -89.81 -21.27
C THR A 328 30.89 -89.04 -22.44
N HIS A 329 29.71 -89.45 -22.94
CA HIS A 329 28.98 -88.72 -23.97
C HIS A 329 28.61 -87.30 -23.53
N MET A 330 28.07 -87.14 -22.32
CA MET A 330 27.74 -85.83 -21.75
C MET A 330 28.99 -84.95 -21.57
N LYS A 331 30.11 -85.52 -21.11
CA LYS A 331 31.36 -84.81 -20.89
C LYS A 331 32.01 -84.33 -22.18
N ASP A 332 32.18 -85.22 -23.16
CA ASP A 332 33.04 -84.95 -24.31
C ASP A 332 32.29 -84.22 -25.44
N LYS A 333 30.99 -84.50 -25.60
CA LYS A 333 30.17 -83.85 -26.64
C LYS A 333 29.36 -82.68 -26.11
N ILE A 334 28.46 -82.94 -25.15
CA ILE A 334 27.45 -81.95 -24.74
C ILE A 334 28.10 -80.80 -23.96
N LEU A 335 28.87 -81.11 -22.92
CA LEU A 335 29.54 -80.11 -22.10
C LEU A 335 30.57 -79.29 -22.90
N SER A 336 31.35 -79.94 -23.77
CA SER A 336 32.31 -79.26 -24.64
C SER A 336 31.63 -78.29 -25.62
N ALA A 337 30.50 -78.67 -26.22
CA ALA A 337 29.74 -77.80 -27.12
C ALA A 337 29.14 -76.60 -26.38
N VAL A 338 28.45 -76.83 -25.26
CA VAL A 338 27.79 -75.76 -24.49
C VAL A 338 28.80 -74.76 -23.92
N VAL A 339 29.96 -75.23 -23.44
CA VAL A 339 30.99 -74.33 -22.91
C VAL A 339 31.64 -73.50 -24.03
N LYS A 340 31.78 -74.04 -25.25
CA LYS A 340 32.25 -73.27 -26.41
C LYS A 340 31.26 -72.19 -26.84
N GLU A 341 29.96 -72.51 -26.89
CA GLU A 341 28.92 -71.51 -27.16
C GLU A 341 28.90 -70.40 -26.10
N ASN A 342 29.01 -70.79 -24.82
CA ASN A 342 29.08 -69.82 -23.73
C ASN A 342 30.37 -68.96 -23.78
N ALA A 343 31.49 -69.51 -24.26
CA ALA A 343 32.72 -68.74 -24.46
C ALA A 343 32.57 -67.69 -25.58
N GLN A 344 31.77 -67.95 -26.61
CA GLN A 344 31.50 -66.95 -27.66
C GLN A 344 30.75 -65.74 -27.12
N LEU A 345 29.95 -65.90 -26.06
CA LEU A 345 29.27 -64.78 -25.39
C LEU A 345 30.24 -63.80 -24.71
N LEU A 346 31.51 -64.16 -24.50
CA LEU A 346 32.54 -63.25 -23.99
C LEU A 346 32.87 -62.11 -24.95
N ASN A 347 32.51 -62.23 -26.24
CA ASN A 347 32.67 -61.14 -27.20
C ASN A 347 31.73 -59.96 -26.90
N MET A 348 30.54 -60.25 -26.37
CA MET A 348 29.51 -59.25 -26.11
C MET A 348 29.94 -58.12 -25.16
N PRO A 349 30.52 -58.39 -23.96
CA PRO A 349 30.96 -57.33 -23.07
C PRO A 349 32.12 -56.48 -23.62
N ILE A 350 32.94 -57.03 -24.52
CA ILE A 350 34.08 -56.30 -25.12
C ILE A 350 33.57 -55.38 -26.21
N VAL A 351 32.73 -55.89 -27.11
CA VAL A 351 32.05 -55.08 -28.11
C VAL A 351 31.22 -53.99 -27.44
N LYS A 352 30.54 -54.31 -26.34
CA LYS A 352 29.84 -53.31 -25.52
C LYS A 352 30.81 -52.25 -24.98
N GLY A 353 31.95 -52.64 -24.42
CA GLY A 353 32.97 -51.71 -23.92
C GLY A 353 33.51 -50.77 -25.01
N ASP A 354 33.72 -51.28 -26.24
CA ASP A 354 34.13 -50.48 -27.38
C ASP A 354 33.05 -49.45 -27.77
N PHE A 355 31.78 -49.87 -27.81
CA PHE A 355 30.66 -48.95 -28.04
C PHE A 355 30.51 -47.94 -26.91
N ASP A 356 30.63 -48.35 -25.65
CA ASP A 356 30.58 -47.46 -24.49
C ASP A 356 31.69 -46.39 -24.58
N LEU A 357 32.89 -46.76 -25.03
CA LEU A 357 33.99 -45.83 -25.28
C LEU A 357 33.69 -44.85 -26.43
N GLN A 358 33.10 -45.34 -27.53
CA GLN A 358 32.69 -44.50 -28.66
C GLN A 358 31.60 -43.51 -28.26
N ILE A 359 30.60 -43.95 -27.50
CA ILE A 359 29.54 -43.12 -26.94
C ILE A 359 30.14 -42.05 -26.02
N ALA A 360 31.02 -42.42 -25.09
CA ALA A 360 31.65 -41.46 -24.18
C ALA A 360 32.46 -40.37 -24.92
N LYS A 361 33.12 -40.72 -26.03
CA LYS A 361 33.81 -39.74 -26.89
C LYS A 361 32.82 -38.83 -27.61
N GLN A 362 31.71 -39.36 -28.13
CA GLN A 362 30.66 -38.55 -28.74
C GLN A 362 30.05 -37.59 -27.74
N ASP A 363 29.68 -38.07 -26.55
CA ASP A 363 29.16 -37.23 -25.46
C ASP A 363 30.12 -36.11 -25.09
N TYR A 364 31.43 -36.39 -25.07
CA TYR A 364 32.44 -35.35 -24.88
C TYR A 364 32.37 -34.27 -25.96
N TYR A 365 32.35 -34.65 -27.25
CA TYR A 365 32.28 -33.68 -28.34
C TYR A 365 30.95 -32.93 -28.37
N THR A 366 29.82 -33.61 -28.17
CA THR A 366 28.50 -33.00 -28.05
C THR A 366 28.48 -31.97 -26.93
N GLY A 367 29.04 -32.29 -25.75
CA GLY A 367 29.16 -31.32 -24.66
C GLY A 367 30.04 -30.12 -25.00
N LYS A 368 31.11 -30.30 -25.79
CA LYS A 368 31.94 -29.18 -26.28
C LYS A 368 31.23 -28.34 -27.33
N GLN A 369 30.49 -28.97 -28.25
CA GLN A 369 29.67 -28.28 -29.26
C GLN A 369 28.54 -27.51 -28.59
N GLU A 370 27.86 -28.10 -27.61
CA GLU A 370 26.81 -27.44 -26.82
C GLU A 370 27.36 -26.23 -26.07
N PHE A 371 28.58 -26.32 -25.52
CA PHE A 371 29.24 -25.16 -24.92
C PHE A 371 29.46 -24.03 -25.94
N VAL A 372 30.00 -24.34 -27.12
CA VAL A 372 30.21 -23.33 -28.18
C VAL A 372 28.88 -22.74 -28.65
N LEU A 373 27.87 -23.59 -28.88
CA LEU A 373 26.52 -23.19 -29.26
C LEU A 373 25.90 -22.25 -28.22
N ASN A 374 26.00 -22.58 -26.93
CA ASN A 374 25.48 -21.76 -25.85
C ASN A 374 26.15 -20.38 -25.78
N GLN A 375 27.45 -20.29 -26.07
CA GLN A 375 28.12 -18.98 -26.16
C GLN A 375 27.68 -18.20 -27.40
N LEU A 376 27.56 -18.85 -28.56
CA LEU A 376 27.05 -18.21 -29.78
C LEU A 376 25.61 -17.71 -29.63
N ILE A 377 24.74 -18.48 -28.95
CA ILE A 377 23.37 -18.06 -28.63
C ILE A 377 23.39 -16.82 -27.73
N LYS A 378 24.28 -16.77 -26.73
CA LYS A 378 24.41 -15.59 -25.87
C LYS A 378 24.85 -14.35 -26.64
N GLN A 379 25.84 -14.49 -27.55
CA GLN A 379 26.26 -13.39 -28.41
C GLN A 379 25.13 -12.95 -29.36
N LYS A 380 24.41 -13.90 -29.96
CA LYS A 380 23.26 -13.57 -30.80
C LYS A 380 22.17 -12.82 -30.01
N ALA A 381 21.86 -13.29 -28.80
CA ALA A 381 20.88 -12.66 -27.93
C ALA A 381 21.32 -11.25 -27.48
N SER A 382 22.62 -11.01 -27.25
CA SER A 382 23.12 -9.66 -26.93
C SER A 382 22.93 -8.70 -28.11
N PHE A 383 23.23 -9.14 -29.34
CA PHE A 383 23.00 -8.33 -30.55
C PHE A 383 21.51 -8.06 -30.79
N GLU A 384 20.67 -9.08 -30.69
CA GLU A 384 19.21 -8.94 -30.86
C GLU A 384 18.61 -7.99 -29.80
N LEU A 385 19.08 -8.03 -28.57
CA LEU A 385 18.62 -7.12 -27.52
C LEU A 385 18.94 -5.66 -27.85
N VAL A 386 20.15 -5.38 -28.33
CA VAL A 386 20.55 -4.03 -28.75
C VAL A 386 19.71 -3.58 -29.94
N GLN A 387 19.51 -4.45 -30.94
CA GLN A 387 18.67 -4.17 -32.10
C GLN A 387 17.22 -3.86 -31.70
N LEU A 388 16.60 -4.72 -30.89
CA LEU A 388 15.23 -4.53 -30.40
C LEU A 388 15.10 -3.22 -29.62
N SER A 389 16.11 -2.86 -28.84
CA SER A 389 16.10 -1.60 -28.10
C SER A 389 16.09 -0.38 -29.03
N TYR A 390 16.84 -0.43 -30.14
CA TYR A 390 16.78 0.60 -31.18
C TYR A 390 15.44 0.62 -31.93
N GLU A 391 14.86 -0.53 -32.23
CA GLU A 391 13.54 -0.61 -32.88
C GLU A 391 12.42 -0.05 -31.99
N ILE A 392 12.47 -0.33 -30.69
CA ILE A 392 11.54 0.23 -29.70
C ILE A 392 11.71 1.75 -29.59
N GLU A 393 12.95 2.23 -29.55
CA GLU A 393 13.23 3.68 -29.55
C GLU A 393 12.66 4.33 -30.83
N LEU A 394 12.91 3.74 -32.00
CA LEU A 394 12.40 4.23 -33.28
C LEU A 394 10.87 4.28 -33.30
N ARG A 395 10.18 3.25 -32.80
CA ARG A 395 8.71 3.24 -32.72
C ARG A 395 8.20 4.35 -31.81
N ARG A 396 8.84 4.60 -30.66
CA ARG A 396 8.48 5.72 -29.77
C ARG A 396 8.68 7.08 -30.43
N HIS A 397 9.74 7.26 -31.21
CA HIS A 397 9.95 8.48 -31.99
C HIS A 397 8.85 8.67 -33.02
N TRP A 398 8.44 7.60 -33.72
CA TRP A 398 7.30 7.65 -34.65
C TRP A 398 5.98 8.02 -33.96
N ASP A 399 5.69 7.42 -32.81
CA ASP A 399 4.48 7.74 -32.05
C ASP A 399 4.48 9.23 -31.63
N THR A 400 5.63 9.73 -31.17
CA THR A 400 5.81 11.13 -30.80
C THR A 400 5.65 12.05 -32.00
N TYR A 401 6.23 11.68 -33.15
CA TYR A 401 6.08 12.39 -34.40
C TYR A 401 4.60 12.51 -34.81
N TRP A 402 3.85 11.40 -34.78
CA TRP A 402 2.42 11.41 -35.10
C TRP A 402 1.60 12.28 -34.15
N GLN A 403 1.91 12.25 -32.85
CA GLN A 403 1.26 13.12 -31.87
C GLN A 403 1.55 14.60 -32.15
N LEU A 404 2.80 14.94 -32.46
CA LEU A 404 3.19 16.31 -32.82
C LEU A 404 2.53 16.76 -34.13
N GLU A 405 2.47 15.91 -35.14
CA GLU A 405 1.80 16.21 -36.40
C GLU A 405 0.29 16.46 -36.18
N ASN A 406 -0.37 15.63 -35.37
CA ASN A 406 -1.76 15.84 -34.99
C ASN A 406 -1.97 17.16 -34.23
N LEU A 407 -1.08 17.51 -33.31
CA LEU A 407 -1.13 18.80 -32.60
C LEU A 407 -0.97 19.98 -33.55
N VAL A 408 -0.01 19.89 -34.50
CA VAL A 408 0.18 20.92 -35.52
C VAL A 408 -1.07 21.08 -36.39
N GLN A 409 -1.72 19.97 -36.78
CA GLN A 409 -2.98 20.00 -37.53
C GLN A 409 -4.13 20.60 -36.71
N GLN A 410 -4.26 20.26 -35.44
CA GLN A 410 -5.29 20.83 -34.56
C GLN A 410 -5.09 22.33 -34.34
N LEU A 411 -3.84 22.76 -34.12
CA LEU A 411 -3.49 24.17 -33.99
C LEU A 411 -3.72 24.95 -35.28
N SER A 412 -3.40 24.38 -36.44
CA SER A 412 -3.65 25.03 -37.72
C SER A 412 -5.15 25.17 -38.00
N GLN A 413 -5.96 24.15 -37.72
CA GLN A 413 -7.42 24.22 -37.81
C GLN A 413 -8.00 25.25 -36.85
N GLY A 414 -7.54 25.27 -35.59
CA GLY A 414 -7.94 26.27 -34.60
C GLY A 414 -7.58 27.68 -35.04
N ASN A 415 -6.40 27.87 -35.65
CA ASN A 415 -5.97 29.15 -36.20
C ASN A 415 -6.85 29.60 -37.38
N VAL A 416 -7.20 28.69 -38.29
CA VAL A 416 -8.12 28.99 -39.41
C VAL A 416 -9.50 29.40 -38.88
N MET A 417 -10.05 28.68 -37.90
CA MET A 417 -11.33 29.06 -37.27
C MET A 417 -11.24 30.42 -36.57
N LEU A 418 -10.12 30.71 -35.90
CA LEU A 418 -9.90 32.01 -35.27
C LEU A 418 -9.82 33.13 -36.30
N CYS A 419 -9.09 32.94 -37.40
CA CYS A 419 -9.03 33.91 -38.50
C CYS A 419 -10.42 34.18 -39.09
N GLN A 420 -11.19 33.13 -39.40
CA GLN A 420 -12.57 33.26 -39.89
C GLN A 420 -13.45 34.05 -38.90
N ARG A 421 -13.31 33.80 -37.60
CA ARG A 421 -14.05 34.57 -36.58
C ARG A 421 -13.64 36.03 -36.55
N LEU A 422 -12.34 36.33 -36.62
CA LEU A 422 -11.86 37.70 -36.69
C LEU A 422 -12.37 38.42 -37.94
N GLU A 423 -12.44 37.74 -39.08
CA GLU A 423 -13.05 38.28 -40.31
C GLU A 423 -14.54 38.58 -40.11
N THR A 424 -15.32 37.65 -39.55
CA THR A 424 -16.75 37.89 -39.26
C THR A 424 -17.00 39.01 -38.26
N LEU A 425 -16.07 39.25 -37.32
CA LEU A 425 -16.16 40.35 -36.35
C LEU A 425 -15.68 41.69 -36.93
N ALA A 426 -14.82 41.65 -37.95
CA ALA A 426 -14.35 42.85 -38.65
C ALA A 426 -15.38 43.38 -39.67
N ASP A 427 -16.36 42.56 -40.08
CA ASP A 427 -17.43 42.96 -40.99
C ASP A 427 -18.40 43.96 -40.31
N PRO A 428 -18.52 45.21 -40.81
CA PRO A 428 -19.30 46.27 -40.16
C PRO A 428 -20.83 46.04 -40.19
N SER A 429 -21.32 45.03 -40.91
CA SER A 429 -22.73 44.61 -40.96
C SER A 429 -23.09 43.46 -40.02
N ALA A 430 -22.12 42.91 -39.27
CA ALA A 430 -22.33 41.85 -38.28
C ALA A 430 -23.31 42.17 -37.11
N PRO A 431 -23.44 43.42 -36.60
CA PRO A 431 -24.32 43.68 -35.46
C PRO A 431 -25.81 43.47 -35.79
N GLU A 432 -26.22 43.50 -37.06
CA GLU A 432 -27.62 43.30 -37.46
C GLU A 432 -28.03 41.81 -37.50
N GLN A 433 -27.10 40.88 -37.67
CA GLN A 433 -27.36 39.42 -37.64
C GLN A 433 -27.25 38.79 -36.24
N LEU A 434 -26.59 39.47 -35.29
CA LEU A 434 -26.51 39.05 -33.88
C LEU A 434 -27.76 39.45 -33.06
N ASN A 435 -28.63 40.27 -33.65
CA ASN A 435 -29.90 40.68 -33.06
C ASN A 435 -30.95 39.57 -33.20
N SER A 436 -31.01 38.64 -32.24
CA SER A 436 -32.24 38.16 -31.58
C SER A 436 -32.03 36.80 -30.92
N ARG A 437 -32.00 36.75 -29.58
CA ARG A 437 -32.31 35.56 -28.74
C ARG A 437 -31.65 34.21 -29.11
N THR A 438 -30.63 34.18 -29.96
CA THR A 438 -29.96 32.95 -30.37
C THR A 438 -29.02 32.52 -29.23
N PRO A 439 -29.15 31.28 -28.74
CA PRO A 439 -28.21 30.76 -27.76
C PRO A 439 -26.82 30.67 -28.41
N ILE A 440 -25.81 31.15 -27.69
CA ILE A 440 -24.41 31.01 -28.08
C ILE A 440 -24.14 29.54 -28.32
N ASN A 441 -23.54 29.21 -29.46
CA ASN A 441 -23.23 27.83 -29.81
C ASN A 441 -22.33 27.22 -28.72
N THR A 442 -22.71 26.06 -28.19
CA THR A 442 -21.95 25.31 -27.17
C THR A 442 -20.50 25.01 -27.56
N LYS A 443 -20.16 25.06 -28.85
CA LYS A 443 -18.79 24.92 -29.36
C LYS A 443 -17.95 26.20 -29.27
N ASP A 444 -18.55 27.35 -29.01
CA ASP A 444 -17.83 28.61 -28.84
C ASP A 444 -17.35 28.76 -27.39
N TYR A 445 -16.29 28.01 -27.06
CA TYR A 445 -15.68 28.04 -25.73
C TYR A 445 -15.19 29.43 -25.32
N SER A 446 -14.87 30.30 -26.28
CA SER A 446 -14.31 31.61 -25.98
C SER A 446 -15.36 32.60 -25.47
N THR A 447 -16.55 32.64 -26.07
CA THR A 447 -17.65 33.47 -25.58
C THR A 447 -18.21 32.92 -24.27
N HIS A 448 -18.27 31.60 -24.11
CA HIS A 448 -18.58 30.97 -22.82
C HIS A 448 -17.55 31.32 -21.73
N ARG A 449 -16.26 31.38 -22.08
CA ARG A 449 -15.20 31.78 -21.14
C ARG A 449 -15.27 33.28 -20.82
N LEU A 450 -15.56 34.12 -21.80
CA LEU A 450 -15.73 35.56 -21.61
C LEU A 450 -16.93 35.85 -20.71
N TYR A 451 -18.05 35.15 -20.92
CA TYR A 451 -19.20 35.19 -20.02
C TYR A 451 -18.83 34.78 -18.58
N GLN A 452 -18.11 33.66 -18.40
CA GLN A 452 -17.61 33.24 -17.07
C GLN A 452 -16.73 34.30 -16.39
N LEU A 453 -15.89 35.01 -17.17
CA LEU A 453 -15.03 36.07 -16.63
C LEU A 453 -15.84 37.31 -16.24
N LEU A 454 -16.91 37.63 -16.97
CA LEU A 454 -17.75 38.80 -16.69
C LEU A 454 -18.73 38.57 -15.54
N GLU A 455 -19.32 37.37 -15.40
CA GLU A 455 -20.28 37.07 -14.33
C GLU A 455 -19.60 36.54 -13.03
N GLY A 456 -18.40 35.95 -13.15
CA GLY A 456 -17.69 35.30 -12.06
C GLY A 456 -18.34 34.00 -11.58
N ASP A 457 -17.71 33.29 -10.64
CA ASP A 457 -18.18 31.97 -10.14
C ASP A 457 -19.49 32.01 -9.30
N SER A 458 -20.22 33.13 -9.30
CA SER A 458 -21.19 33.45 -8.26
C SER A 458 -22.64 33.02 -8.55
N LYS A 459 -22.96 32.50 -9.75
CA LYS A 459 -24.32 32.03 -10.09
C LYS A 459 -24.35 30.68 -10.79
N LYS A 460 -25.49 29.99 -10.62
CA LYS A 460 -25.79 28.70 -11.24
C LYS A 460 -25.64 28.82 -12.76
N LYS A 461 -24.80 27.97 -13.36
CA LYS A 461 -24.57 27.89 -14.81
C LYS A 461 -25.92 27.80 -15.54
N GLU A 462 -26.34 28.89 -16.17
CA GLU A 462 -27.50 28.87 -17.05
C GLU A 462 -27.18 27.98 -18.26
N LEU A 463 -28.13 27.12 -18.63
CA LEU A 463 -27.94 26.10 -19.68
C LEU A 463 -27.83 26.71 -21.10
N PHE A 464 -28.28 27.95 -21.27
CA PHE A 464 -28.24 28.67 -22.54
C PHE A 464 -27.83 30.11 -22.29
N ILE A 465 -26.61 30.47 -22.68
CA ILE A 465 -26.13 31.86 -22.66
C ILE A 465 -26.52 32.49 -24.00
N THR A 466 -27.18 33.65 -23.98
CA THR A 466 -27.50 34.43 -25.20
C THR A 466 -26.54 35.61 -25.35
N HIS A 467 -26.37 36.11 -26.58
CA HIS A 467 -25.56 37.31 -26.82
C HIS A 467 -26.14 38.56 -26.13
N GLU A 468 -27.47 38.65 -26.04
CA GLU A 468 -28.18 39.70 -25.29
C GLU A 468 -27.83 39.64 -23.78
N HIS A 469 -27.81 38.44 -23.20
CA HIS A 469 -27.44 38.30 -21.79
C HIS A 469 -25.98 38.65 -21.53
N LEU A 470 -25.08 38.30 -22.46
CA LEU A 470 -23.68 38.71 -22.39
C LEU A 470 -23.53 40.24 -22.45
N GLU A 471 -24.31 40.91 -23.31
CA GLU A 471 -24.36 42.36 -23.41
C GLU A 471 -24.93 42.99 -22.14
N GLU A 472 -26.01 42.44 -21.57
CA GLU A 472 -26.57 42.88 -20.29
C GLU A 472 -25.54 42.80 -19.15
N VAL A 473 -24.80 41.69 -19.05
CA VAL A 473 -23.75 41.52 -18.02
C VAL A 473 -22.60 42.50 -18.25
N ALA A 474 -22.21 42.72 -19.51
CA ALA A 474 -21.17 43.70 -19.85
C ALA A 474 -21.61 45.14 -19.54
N GLU A 475 -22.85 45.50 -19.89
CA GLU A 475 -23.40 46.83 -19.66
C GLU A 475 -23.63 47.07 -18.16
N LYS A 476 -24.04 46.03 -17.42
CA LYS A 476 -24.10 46.07 -15.95
C LYS A 476 -22.72 46.33 -15.36
N LEU A 477 -21.67 45.62 -15.80
CA LEU A 477 -20.32 45.86 -15.31
C LEU A 477 -19.85 47.28 -15.62
N LYS A 478 -20.15 47.79 -16.81
CA LYS A 478 -19.86 49.18 -17.18
C LYS A 478 -20.60 50.18 -16.30
N GLN A 479 -21.88 49.93 -15.99
CA GLN A 479 -22.65 50.73 -15.03
C GLN A 479 -22.02 50.69 -13.63
N ASP A 480 -21.67 49.50 -13.13
CA ASP A 480 -21.03 49.33 -11.82
C ASP A 480 -19.68 50.05 -11.77
N VAL A 481 -18.85 49.96 -12.81
CA VAL A 481 -17.58 50.69 -12.92
C VAL A 481 -17.80 52.21 -12.94
N SER A 482 -18.79 52.69 -13.70
CA SER A 482 -19.12 54.12 -13.72
C SER A 482 -19.63 54.61 -12.36
N LEU A 483 -20.41 53.79 -11.64
CA LEU A 483 -20.91 54.09 -10.31
C LEU A 483 -19.76 54.18 -9.31
N ILE A 484 -18.83 53.21 -9.31
CA ILE A 484 -17.63 53.24 -8.46
C ILE A 484 -16.75 54.44 -8.82
N HIS A 485 -16.59 54.76 -10.11
CA HIS A 485 -15.82 55.93 -10.54
C HIS A 485 -16.45 57.23 -10.05
N ASN A 486 -17.78 57.35 -10.12
CA ASN A 486 -18.51 58.50 -9.57
C ASN A 486 -18.37 58.57 -8.05
N GLN A 487 -18.49 57.45 -7.32
CA GLN A 487 -18.26 57.40 -5.88
C GLN A 487 -16.83 57.78 -5.51
N LEU A 488 -15.85 57.32 -6.28
CA LEU A 488 -14.45 57.69 -6.10
C LEU A 488 -14.27 59.19 -6.35
N ALA A 489 -14.84 59.75 -7.42
CA ALA A 489 -14.77 61.18 -7.71
C ALA A 489 -15.40 62.02 -6.58
N VAL A 490 -16.56 61.61 -6.06
CA VAL A 490 -17.21 62.25 -4.90
C VAL A 490 -16.31 62.18 -3.67
N SER A 491 -15.77 61.01 -3.34
CA SER A 491 -14.84 60.83 -2.21
C SER A 491 -13.56 61.66 -2.37
N THR A 492 -13.02 61.74 -3.60
CA THR A 492 -11.83 62.55 -3.92
C THR A 492 -12.15 64.04 -3.75
N GLN A 493 -13.35 64.48 -4.13
CA GLN A 493 -13.80 65.85 -3.96
C GLN A 493 -14.09 66.19 -2.50
N GLU A 494 -14.65 65.26 -1.71
CA GLU A 494 -14.80 65.39 -0.26
C GLU A 494 -13.44 65.48 0.43
N GLN A 495 -12.47 64.65 0.04
CA GLN A 495 -11.09 64.73 0.51
C GLN A 495 -10.43 66.06 0.14
N PHE A 496 -10.65 66.55 -1.09
CA PHE A 496 -10.13 67.85 -1.51
C PHE A 496 -10.79 69.00 -0.74
N PHE A 497 -12.09 68.92 -0.47
CA PHE A 497 -12.79 69.88 0.40
C PHE A 497 -12.26 69.82 1.84
N PHE A 498 -12.02 68.63 2.37
CA PHE A 498 -11.42 68.45 3.68
C PHE A 498 -9.99 69.01 3.76
N LEU A 499 -9.16 68.73 2.75
CA LEU A 499 -7.80 69.25 2.65
C LEU A 499 -7.77 70.77 2.46
N SER A 500 -8.65 71.33 1.64
CA SER A 500 -8.75 72.79 1.47
C SER A 500 -9.28 73.46 2.74
N LYS A 501 -10.21 72.85 3.47
CA LYS A 501 -10.62 73.32 4.79
C LYS A 501 -9.46 73.29 5.77
N LEU A 502 -8.71 72.18 5.84
CA LEU A 502 -7.53 72.06 6.68
C LEU A 502 -6.47 73.10 6.29
N ASN A 503 -6.26 73.33 4.99
CA ASN A 503 -5.32 74.34 4.51
C ASN A 503 -5.80 75.74 4.88
N ASN A 504 -7.09 76.05 4.75
CA ASN A 504 -7.67 77.31 5.22
C ASN A 504 -7.55 77.47 6.74
N ASP A 505 -7.68 76.39 7.52
CA ASP A 505 -7.50 76.41 8.97
C ASP A 505 -6.02 76.67 9.32
N VAL A 506 -5.08 76.08 8.57
CA VAL A 506 -3.64 76.35 8.68
C VAL A 506 -3.32 77.78 8.24
N ASP A 507 -3.91 78.26 7.14
CA ASP A 507 -3.75 79.62 6.64
C ASP A 507 -4.33 80.62 7.66
N MET A 508 -5.48 80.34 8.30
CA MET A 508 -6.00 81.16 9.40
C MET A 508 -5.08 81.16 10.62
N LEU A 509 -4.48 80.03 10.98
CA LEU A 509 -3.48 79.97 12.04
C LEU A 509 -2.22 80.74 11.67
N CYS A 510 -1.77 80.64 10.42
CA CYS A 510 -0.67 81.43 9.88
C CYS A 510 -1.03 82.92 9.90
N ASP A 511 -2.18 83.34 9.41
CA ASP A 511 -2.64 84.72 9.43
C ASP A 511 -2.78 85.25 10.87
N ALA A 512 -3.25 84.44 11.82
CA ALA A 512 -3.26 84.81 13.23
C ALA A 512 -1.83 85.01 13.79
N LEU A 513 -0.86 84.19 13.36
CA LEU A 513 0.54 84.30 13.77
C LEU A 513 1.32 85.40 13.02
N TYR A 514 0.88 85.77 11.81
CA TYR A 514 1.64 86.61 10.89
C TYR A 514 0.94 87.92 10.48
N HIS A 515 -0.34 88.14 10.79
CA HIS A 515 -1.13 89.36 10.51
C HIS A 515 -0.77 90.05 9.18
N GLY A 516 -0.62 89.27 8.10
CA GLY A 516 -0.34 89.77 6.75
C GLY A 516 1.10 90.18 6.43
N GLY A 517 2.09 89.87 7.28
CA GLY A 517 3.52 90.08 7.02
C GLY A 517 4.36 88.84 7.33
N ASN A 518 5.41 88.57 6.54
CA ASN A 518 6.33 87.43 6.73
C ASN A 518 7.21 87.51 8.01
N GLN A 519 6.73 88.14 9.10
CA GLN A 519 7.40 88.23 10.39
C GLN A 519 6.50 87.69 11.49
N LEU A 520 6.98 86.64 12.18
CA LEU A 520 6.32 86.03 13.35
C LEU A 520 6.13 87.07 14.46
N LEU A 521 4.89 87.38 14.81
CA LEU A 521 4.58 88.19 15.98
C LEU A 521 4.52 87.30 17.22
N LEU A 522 5.67 87.08 17.85
CA LEU A 522 5.76 86.40 19.16
C LEU A 522 5.46 87.34 20.34
N CYS A 523 5.01 88.58 20.10
CA CYS A 523 4.72 89.57 21.13
C CYS A 523 3.43 90.33 20.83
N ASP A 524 2.60 90.45 21.87
CA ASP A 524 1.30 91.12 21.84
C ASP A 524 1.42 92.61 21.48
N GLN A 525 0.47 93.15 20.72
CA GLN A 525 0.51 94.51 20.20
C GLN A 525 0.46 95.56 21.33
N GLU A 526 -0.19 95.22 22.45
CA GLU A 526 -0.14 96.01 23.70
C GLU A 526 1.29 96.15 24.24
N LEU A 527 2.10 95.09 24.14
CA LEU A 527 3.48 95.08 24.60
C LEU A 527 4.37 95.98 23.74
N MET A 528 4.13 95.99 22.42
CA MET A 528 4.82 96.84 21.45
C MET A 528 4.49 98.33 21.67
N GLU A 529 3.21 98.65 21.92
CA GLU A 529 2.80 100.01 22.30
C GLU A 529 3.41 100.45 23.63
N HIS A 530 3.53 99.55 24.61
CA HIS A 530 4.24 99.83 25.87
C HIS A 530 5.73 100.08 25.63
N PHE A 531 6.40 99.31 24.77
CA PHE A 531 7.79 99.56 24.40
C PHE A 531 7.97 100.91 23.71
N HIS A 532 7.11 101.26 22.75
CA HIS A 532 7.15 102.58 22.11
C HIS A 532 6.82 103.72 23.07
N GLN A 533 5.94 103.53 24.05
CA GLN A 533 5.71 104.52 25.11
C GLN A 533 6.94 104.73 25.98
N VAL A 534 7.64 103.65 26.35
CA VAL A 534 8.89 103.73 27.12
C VAL A 534 9.99 104.41 26.31
N GLU A 535 10.12 104.07 25.03
CA GLU A 535 11.09 104.70 24.12
C GLU A 535 10.78 106.19 23.89
N SER A 536 9.51 106.56 23.75
CA SER A 536 9.07 107.96 23.68
C SER A 536 9.41 108.74 24.96
N LYS A 537 9.19 108.14 26.14
CA LYS A 537 9.57 108.74 27.42
C LYS A 537 11.09 108.88 27.55
N LEU A 538 11.86 107.89 27.11
CA LEU A 538 13.32 107.93 27.10
C LEU A 538 13.85 109.03 26.17
N ASN A 539 13.27 109.16 24.98
CA ASN A 539 13.64 110.21 24.02
C ASN A 539 13.28 111.60 24.53
N LYS A 540 12.13 111.78 25.21
CA LYS A 540 11.79 113.04 25.89
C LYS A 540 12.80 113.37 27.01
N LEU A 541 13.22 112.39 27.80
CA LEU A 541 14.24 112.58 28.83
C LEU A 541 15.59 112.99 28.21
N ASN A 542 16.00 112.34 27.12
CA ASN A 542 17.22 112.69 26.39
C ASN A 542 17.15 114.12 25.84
N HIS A 543 16.00 114.54 25.29
CA HIS A 543 15.83 115.92 24.84
C HIS A 543 15.95 116.93 25.98
N LEU A 544 15.29 116.68 27.13
CA LEU A 544 15.40 117.54 28.31
C LEU A 544 16.83 117.63 28.85
N LEU A 545 17.57 116.51 28.87
CA LEU A 545 18.98 116.50 29.25
C LEU A 545 19.82 117.35 28.28
N THR A 546 19.52 117.27 26.99
CA THR A 546 20.24 118.04 25.95
C THR A 546 19.96 119.53 26.08
N ASP A 547 18.72 119.92 26.38
CA ASP A 547 18.33 121.31 26.60
C ASP A 547 18.96 121.90 27.87
N ILE A 548 18.99 121.15 28.97
CA ILE A 548 19.70 121.56 30.20
C ILE A 548 21.19 121.73 29.91
N LEU A 549 21.79 120.82 29.14
CA LEU A 549 23.21 120.90 28.78
C LEU A 549 23.49 122.09 27.87
N ALA A 550 22.57 122.44 26.97
CA ALA A 550 22.62 123.65 26.16
C ALA A 550 22.50 124.91 27.01
N ASP A 551 21.55 124.98 27.95
CA ASP A 551 21.38 126.12 28.88
C ASP A 551 22.59 126.30 29.80
N VAL A 552 23.18 125.22 30.29
CA VAL A 552 24.45 125.28 31.05
C VAL A 552 25.58 125.78 30.17
N LYS A 553 25.65 125.37 28.90
CA LYS A 553 26.67 125.87 27.95
C LYS A 553 26.46 127.35 27.60
N THR A 554 25.23 127.83 27.43
CA THR A 554 24.96 129.25 27.18
C THR A 554 25.28 130.10 28.40
N LYS A 555 24.85 129.68 29.61
CA LYS A 555 25.21 130.34 30.88
C LYS A 555 26.73 130.35 31.09
N ARG A 556 27.43 129.26 30.78
CA ARG A 556 28.91 129.20 30.81
C ARG A 556 29.54 130.17 29.80
N LYS A 557 28.99 130.29 28.59
CA LYS A 557 29.46 131.26 27.58
C LYS A 557 29.24 132.70 28.03
N ILE A 558 28.06 133.02 28.57
CA ILE A 558 27.73 134.36 29.11
C ILE A 558 28.68 134.74 30.26
N LEU A 559 28.98 133.78 31.14
CA LEU A 559 29.97 133.95 32.22
C LEU A 559 31.41 134.16 31.71
N ALA A 560 31.75 133.68 30.51
CA ALA A 560 33.09 133.83 29.94
C ALA A 560 33.25 135.13 29.13
N THR A 561 32.18 135.65 28.51
CA THR A 561 32.23 136.87 27.70
C THR A 561 31.95 138.15 28.48
N ASN A 562 31.16 138.10 29.57
CA ASN A 562 30.79 139.28 30.33
C ASN A 562 31.52 139.34 31.68
N LYS A 563 32.49 140.26 31.79
CA LYS A 563 33.26 140.50 33.03
C LYS A 563 32.37 140.85 34.23
N LEU A 564 31.21 141.48 34.00
CA LEU A 564 30.29 141.87 35.07
C LEU A 564 29.56 140.66 35.68
N HIS A 565 29.14 139.69 34.87
CA HIS A 565 28.54 138.43 35.36
C HIS A 565 29.57 137.48 35.97
N GLN A 566 30.85 137.58 35.59
CA GLN A 566 31.93 136.84 36.24
C GLN A 566 32.17 137.35 37.67
N VAL A 567 32.15 138.67 37.86
CA VAL A 567 32.19 139.31 39.19
C VAL A 567 30.93 139.00 40.00
N GLU A 568 29.74 139.04 39.39
CA GLU A 568 28.49 138.64 40.04
C GLU A 568 28.52 137.17 40.50
N ARG A 569 29.08 136.26 39.68
CA ARG A 569 29.30 134.86 40.07
C ARG A 569 30.32 134.72 41.19
N GLU A 570 31.43 135.46 41.15
CA GLU A 570 32.42 135.46 42.23
C GLU A 570 31.78 135.96 43.54
N LEU A 571 31.00 137.04 43.51
CA LEU A 571 30.18 137.52 44.62
C LEU A 571 29.14 136.48 45.09
N TYR A 572 28.49 135.77 44.16
CA TYR A 572 27.54 134.69 44.49
C TYR A 572 28.24 133.47 45.11
N VAL A 573 29.47 133.16 44.70
CA VAL A 573 30.31 132.10 45.28
C VAL A 573 30.85 132.52 46.66
N TYR A 574 31.23 133.79 46.84
CA TYR A 574 31.61 134.36 48.14
C TYR A 574 30.41 134.39 49.09
N PHE A 575 29.20 134.72 48.64
CA PHE A 575 27.98 134.65 49.45
C PHE A 575 27.73 133.28 50.10
N PHE A 576 28.08 132.17 49.44
CA PHE A 576 27.94 130.83 50.02
C PHE A 576 29.19 130.32 50.74
N LYS A 577 30.33 131.03 50.64
CA LYS A 577 31.61 130.60 51.22
C LYS A 577 32.14 131.48 52.34
N ASP A 578 31.92 132.80 52.29
CA ASP A 578 32.48 133.78 53.23
C ASP A 578 31.74 135.14 53.14
N GLU A 579 30.89 135.44 54.13
CA GLU A 579 30.01 136.62 54.14
C GLU A 579 30.78 137.94 54.41
N ASP A 580 31.83 137.89 55.24
CA ASP A 580 32.59 139.08 55.64
C ASP A 580 33.47 139.61 54.49
N TYR A 581 34.03 138.71 53.67
CA TYR A 581 34.84 139.07 52.49
C TYR A 581 34.02 139.74 51.38
N LEU A 582 32.74 139.36 51.25
CA LEU A 582 31.80 139.98 50.30
C LEU A 582 31.60 141.47 50.63
N LYS A 583 31.45 141.79 51.91
CA LYS A 583 31.18 143.15 52.40
C LYS A 583 32.33 144.09 52.05
N ASP A 584 33.57 143.63 52.24
CA ASP A 584 34.79 144.39 51.98
C ASP A 584 35.02 144.67 50.48
N VAL A 585 34.66 143.70 49.60
CA VAL A 585 34.75 143.87 48.14
C VAL A 585 33.69 144.83 47.60
N VAL A 586 32.46 144.78 48.12
CA VAL A 586 31.38 145.71 47.73
C VAL A 586 31.67 147.14 48.19
N GLU A 587 32.18 147.31 49.41
CA GLU A 587 32.53 148.63 49.96
C GLU A 587 33.69 149.28 49.17
N ASN A 588 34.66 148.48 48.71
CA ASN A 588 35.72 148.95 47.81
C ASN A 588 35.22 149.34 46.41
N LEU A 589 34.25 148.62 45.84
CA LEU A 589 33.65 148.97 44.54
C LEU A 589 32.81 150.25 44.61
N GLU A 590 32.09 150.50 45.70
CA GLU A 590 31.38 151.76 45.93
C GLU A 590 32.37 152.94 46.00
N ASN A 591 33.50 152.77 46.67
CA ASN A 591 34.53 153.79 46.79
C ASN A 591 35.24 154.11 45.46
N GLN A 592 35.40 153.11 44.57
CA GLN A 592 35.92 153.33 43.20
C GLN A 592 34.94 154.09 42.28
N SER A 593 33.62 153.97 42.50
CA SER A 593 32.64 154.73 41.71
C SER A 593 32.61 156.23 42.07
N LYS A 594 32.88 156.56 43.35
CA LYS A 594 32.88 157.95 43.86
C LYS A 594 34.13 158.73 43.47
N THR A 595 35.23 158.08 43.08
CA THR A 595 36.51 158.71 42.71
C THR A 595 36.62 159.13 41.23
N LYS A 596 35.58 158.87 40.42
CA LYS A 596 35.51 159.28 38.99
C LYS A 596 34.48 160.38 38.69
N ALA A 597 34.27 161.31 39.63
CA ALA A 597 33.62 162.58 39.31
C ALA A 597 34.30 163.76 40.00
N PRO A 598 35.04 164.58 39.22
CA PRO A 598 34.94 166.03 39.38
C PRO A 598 34.66 166.71 38.03
N GLY A 599 33.89 167.79 38.03
CA GLY A 599 33.67 168.60 36.84
C GLY A 599 34.89 169.43 36.43
N HIS A 600 35.11 169.62 35.13
CA HIS A 600 35.55 170.87 34.47
C HIS A 600 35.63 170.72 32.94
N ASN A 601 35.33 171.86 32.28
CA ASN A 601 35.63 172.39 30.95
C ASN A 601 36.51 171.64 29.92
N ASN A 602 36.08 171.84 28.66
CA ASN A 602 36.51 171.42 27.32
C ASN A 602 36.25 169.96 26.94
#